data_AF-J2K8J6-F1
#
_entry.id   AF-J2K8J6-F1
#
_cell.length_a   1.000
_cell.length_b   1.000
_cell.length_c   1.000
_cell.angle_alpha   90.00
_cell.angle_beta   90.00
_cell.angle_gamma   90.00
#
_symmetry.space_group_name_H-M   'P 1'
#
loop_
_entity.id
_entity.type
_entity.pdbx_description
1 polymer ?
#
loop_
_entity_poly.entity_id
_entity_poly.type
_entity_poly.pdbx_seq_one_letter_code
_entity_poly.pdbx_strand_id
1 'polypeptide(L)'
;MTTEAIPAPMPGDAHWMALALAEAQLAAEAGEVPVGAVLVKDGQLIATGRNTPVAQHDPSAHAEINALRAGAAALGNYRLDGCELFVTLEPCAMCSGAMLHSRLARVVYGATDPKTGAAGSVLDLFAEPRLNHRTLVQGGVLAQECAAVLQAFFQQRRSAARAQAEPLRDDALRTPQERFDALAGYAFAPHYVQDLPSQRGWRMHYVDEGGEGEAACCLCLHGPGEWGYFFRHLVGLPGLRTLVPDLIGFGKSDKPKREAPHRLEWHRDVLLEWLDRMQSDTMVLAHSAAATDLAALLQAAAPGRFAAMLLVPDGGEQIGGAWRAPFPDRGYEAALRALGPIATSSGPAPAQARTFVLQARNAMGYSNT
;
A
#
# COMPACT_ATOMS: atom_id res chain seq x y z
N MET A 1 15.24 -49.37 4.42
CA MET A 1 14.29 -48.46 5.09
C MET A 1 12.96 -48.66 4.41
N THR A 2 12.06 -49.37 5.07
CA THR A 2 10.73 -49.67 4.56
C THR A 2 9.90 -48.39 4.59
N THR A 3 9.54 -47.88 3.42
CA THR A 3 8.51 -46.87 3.23
C THR A 3 7.20 -47.48 3.73
N GLU A 4 6.83 -47.24 4.99
CA GLU A 4 5.44 -47.49 5.42
C GLU A 4 4.55 -46.61 4.55
N ALA A 5 3.67 -47.24 3.79
CA ALA A 5 2.76 -46.56 2.90
C ALA A 5 1.89 -45.59 3.72
N ILE A 6 1.77 -44.35 3.24
CA ILE A 6 0.79 -43.39 3.75
C ILE A 6 -0.58 -44.09 3.72
N PRO A 7 -1.33 -44.13 4.85
CA PRO A 7 -2.62 -44.78 4.88
C PRO A 7 -3.54 -44.22 3.78
N ALA A 8 -4.45 -45.04 3.26
CA ALA A 8 -5.48 -44.51 2.35
C ALA A 8 -6.44 -43.60 3.16
N PRO A 9 -6.96 -42.50 2.58
CA PRO A 9 -7.99 -41.68 3.22
C PRO A 9 -9.19 -42.52 3.67
N MET A 10 -9.70 -42.26 4.88
CA MET A 10 -10.86 -42.98 5.40
C MET A 10 -12.18 -42.41 4.85
N PRO A 11 -13.27 -43.20 4.76
CA PRO A 11 -14.56 -42.79 4.17
C PRO A 11 -15.26 -41.56 4.78
N GLY A 12 -14.76 -41.02 5.90
CA GLY A 12 -15.26 -39.77 6.52
C GLY A 12 -14.32 -38.56 6.39
N ASP A 13 -13.09 -38.73 5.90
CA ASP A 13 -12.08 -37.68 5.93
C ASP A 13 -12.46 -36.50 5.03
N ALA A 14 -13.05 -36.79 3.87
CA ALA A 14 -13.54 -35.76 2.94
C ALA A 14 -14.65 -34.90 3.56
N HIS A 15 -15.51 -35.48 4.42
CA HIS A 15 -16.56 -34.73 5.09
C HIS A 15 -15.98 -33.70 6.07
N TRP A 16 -15.05 -34.12 6.92
CA TRP A 16 -14.42 -33.22 7.89
C TRP A 16 -13.53 -32.18 7.20
N MET A 17 -12.82 -32.56 6.14
CA MET A 17 -12.05 -31.62 5.34
C MET A 17 -12.94 -30.57 4.64
N ALA A 18 -14.14 -30.96 4.20
CA ALA A 18 -15.09 -29.99 3.65
C ALA A 18 -15.55 -28.95 4.69
N LEU A 19 -15.67 -29.34 5.96
CA LEU A 19 -15.95 -28.39 7.05
C LEU A 19 -14.75 -27.48 7.34
N ALA A 20 -13.53 -28.01 7.31
CA ALA A 20 -12.31 -27.19 7.40
C ALA A 20 -12.18 -26.22 6.22
N LEU A 21 -12.61 -26.61 5.01
CA LEU A 21 -12.69 -25.73 3.84
C LEU A 21 -13.68 -24.58 4.02
N ALA A 22 -14.82 -24.82 4.68
CA ALA A 22 -15.76 -23.76 5.01
C ALA A 22 -15.13 -22.72 5.97
N GLU A 23 -14.37 -23.17 6.97
CA GLU A 23 -13.61 -22.27 7.86
C GLU A 23 -12.53 -21.49 7.11
N ALA A 24 -11.85 -22.11 6.14
CA ALA A 24 -10.86 -21.45 5.29
C ALA A 24 -11.49 -20.35 4.41
N GLN A 25 -12.70 -20.58 3.89
CA GLN A 25 -13.45 -19.57 3.12
C GLN A 25 -13.80 -18.37 3.99
N LEU A 26 -14.25 -18.60 5.21
CA LEU A 26 -14.54 -17.52 6.15
C LEU A 26 -13.29 -16.73 6.56
N ALA A 27 -12.11 -17.36 6.62
CA ALA A 27 -10.85 -16.64 6.80
C ALA A 27 -10.53 -15.74 5.58
N ALA A 28 -10.71 -16.24 4.36
CA ALA A 28 -10.54 -15.43 3.15
C ALA A 28 -11.47 -14.21 3.13
N GLU A 29 -12.75 -14.39 3.49
CA GLU A 29 -13.73 -13.30 3.58
C GLU A 29 -13.33 -12.24 4.60
N ALA A 30 -12.64 -12.64 5.68
CA ALA A 30 -12.08 -11.74 6.68
C ALA A 30 -10.73 -11.11 6.28
N GLY A 31 -10.23 -11.39 5.06
CA GLY A 31 -8.94 -10.88 4.57
C GLY A 31 -7.71 -11.63 5.10
N GLU A 32 -7.91 -12.76 5.77
CA GLU A 32 -6.87 -13.63 6.33
C GLU A 32 -6.44 -14.70 5.31
N VAL A 33 -5.23 -15.25 5.47
CA VAL A 33 -4.79 -16.38 4.63
C VAL A 33 -5.76 -17.55 4.85
N PRO A 34 -6.38 -18.13 3.80
CA PRO A 34 -7.50 -19.05 3.94
C PRO A 34 -7.07 -20.45 4.36
N VAL A 35 -6.80 -20.62 5.64
CA VAL A 35 -6.59 -21.92 6.28
C VAL A 35 -7.68 -22.11 7.32
N GLY A 36 -8.28 -23.29 7.31
CA GLY A 36 -9.31 -23.70 8.24
C GLY A 36 -8.97 -25.07 8.81
N ALA A 37 -9.45 -25.33 10.01
CA ALA A 37 -9.24 -26.57 10.73
C ALA A 37 -10.48 -26.96 11.53
N VAL A 38 -10.69 -28.26 11.70
CA VAL A 38 -11.70 -28.82 12.59
C VAL A 38 -11.11 -29.92 13.45
N LEU A 39 -11.55 -29.98 14.71
CA LEU A 39 -11.18 -31.01 15.67
C LEU A 39 -12.37 -31.95 15.89
N VAL A 40 -12.14 -33.24 15.73
CA VAL A 40 -13.16 -34.29 15.78
C VAL A 40 -12.77 -35.29 16.87
N LYS A 41 -13.76 -35.83 17.59
CA LYS A 41 -13.58 -36.93 18.53
C LYS A 41 -14.76 -37.87 18.44
N ASP A 42 -14.51 -39.17 18.34
CA ASP A 42 -15.56 -40.20 18.26
C ASP A 42 -16.61 -39.93 17.16
N GLY A 43 -16.16 -39.39 16.02
CA GLY A 43 -17.02 -39.00 14.90
C GLY A 43 -17.87 -37.74 15.12
N GLN A 44 -17.60 -36.96 16.18
CA GLN A 44 -18.30 -35.72 16.49
C GLN A 44 -17.38 -34.51 16.35
N LEU A 45 -17.88 -33.43 15.77
CA LEU A 45 -17.19 -32.14 15.72
C LEU A 45 -17.11 -31.55 17.13
N ILE A 46 -15.90 -31.33 17.63
CA ILE A 46 -15.64 -30.73 18.95
C ILE A 46 -15.38 -29.24 18.83
N ALA A 47 -14.58 -28.84 17.83
CA ALA A 47 -14.21 -27.44 17.65
C ALA A 47 -13.87 -27.13 16.18
N THR A 48 -14.00 -25.87 15.81
CA THR A 48 -13.50 -25.33 14.54
C THR A 48 -12.45 -24.25 14.81
N GLY A 49 -11.63 -23.97 13.80
CA GLY A 49 -10.63 -22.92 13.84
C GLY A 49 -10.32 -22.42 12.43
N ARG A 50 -9.97 -21.15 12.32
CA ARG A 50 -9.51 -20.53 11.08
C ARG A 50 -8.37 -19.58 11.38
N ASN A 51 -7.57 -19.24 10.38
CA ASN A 51 -6.52 -18.24 10.55
C ASN A 51 -7.13 -16.88 10.93
N THR A 52 -6.59 -16.27 11.98
CA THR A 52 -6.92 -14.91 12.42
C THR A 52 -5.69 -14.09 12.90
N PRO A 53 -4.48 -14.26 12.34
CA PRO A 53 -3.29 -13.59 12.86
C PRO A 53 -3.32 -12.07 12.70
N VAL A 54 -3.93 -11.54 11.62
CA VAL A 54 -4.04 -10.10 11.39
C VAL A 54 -5.08 -9.51 12.33
N ALA A 55 -6.27 -10.10 12.39
CA ALA A 55 -7.39 -9.61 13.17
C ALA A 55 -7.14 -9.66 14.69
N GLN A 56 -6.45 -10.70 15.17
CA GLN A 56 -6.13 -10.84 16.60
C GLN A 56 -4.78 -10.24 17.00
N HIS A 57 -3.99 -9.76 16.02
CA HIS A 57 -2.60 -9.35 16.25
C HIS A 57 -1.76 -10.42 17.00
N ASP A 58 -2.10 -11.69 16.79
CA ASP A 58 -1.46 -12.84 17.44
C ASP A 58 -0.77 -13.69 16.35
N PRO A 59 0.58 -13.72 16.32
CA PRO A 59 1.32 -14.51 15.33
C PRO A 59 1.10 -16.02 15.49
N SER A 60 0.52 -16.47 16.62
CA SER A 60 0.17 -17.87 16.86
C SER A 60 -1.26 -18.24 16.46
N ALA A 61 -2.10 -17.28 16.05
CA ALA A 61 -3.53 -17.49 15.75
C ALA A 61 -3.77 -18.15 14.38
N HIS A 62 -3.10 -19.27 14.16
CA HIS A 62 -3.31 -20.18 13.04
C HIS A 62 -4.57 -21.03 13.29
N ALA A 63 -5.17 -21.53 12.20
CA ALA A 63 -6.39 -22.35 12.25
C ALA A 63 -6.26 -23.53 13.22
N GLU A 64 -5.13 -24.23 13.19
CA GLU A 64 -4.85 -25.40 14.01
C GLU A 64 -4.76 -25.02 15.49
N ILE A 65 -4.05 -23.95 15.81
CA ILE A 65 -3.92 -23.44 17.19
C ILE A 65 -5.28 -23.03 17.73
N ASN A 66 -6.07 -22.33 16.91
CA ASN A 66 -7.41 -21.88 17.28
C ASN A 66 -8.34 -23.08 17.54
N ALA A 67 -8.32 -24.10 16.67
CA ALA A 67 -9.11 -25.32 16.86
C ALA A 67 -8.67 -26.12 18.10
N LEU A 68 -7.35 -26.24 18.35
CA LEU A 68 -6.81 -26.92 19.53
C LEU A 68 -7.19 -26.20 20.83
N ARG A 69 -7.07 -24.86 20.89
CA ARG A 69 -7.47 -24.04 22.04
C ARG A 69 -8.96 -24.21 22.34
N ALA A 70 -9.80 -24.10 21.32
CA ALA A 70 -11.25 -24.27 21.45
C ALA A 70 -11.63 -25.70 21.89
N GLY A 71 -10.98 -26.72 21.31
CA GLY A 71 -11.20 -28.11 21.67
C GLY A 71 -10.77 -28.45 23.10
N ALA A 72 -9.63 -27.94 23.54
CA ALA A 72 -9.15 -28.10 24.91
C ALA A 72 -10.08 -27.44 25.93
N ALA A 73 -10.61 -26.26 25.60
CA ALA A 73 -11.62 -25.60 26.42
C ALA A 73 -12.93 -26.42 26.49
N ALA A 74 -13.41 -26.92 25.34
CA ALA A 74 -14.64 -27.71 25.26
C ALA A 74 -14.55 -29.05 26.03
N LEU A 75 -13.39 -29.70 25.99
CA LEU A 75 -13.15 -30.97 26.68
C LEU A 75 -12.61 -30.81 28.11
N GLY A 76 -12.30 -29.58 28.54
CA GLY A 76 -11.72 -29.28 29.85
C GLY A 76 -10.34 -29.92 30.06
N ASN A 77 -9.58 -30.17 28.99
CA ASN A 77 -8.28 -30.84 29.07
C ASN A 77 -7.34 -30.42 27.93
N TYR A 78 -6.07 -30.21 28.25
CA TYR A 78 -5.03 -29.88 27.27
C TYR A 78 -4.59 -31.12 26.45
N ARG A 79 -4.79 -32.33 27.00
CA ARG A 79 -4.61 -33.57 26.26
C ARG A 79 -5.90 -33.90 25.54
N LEU A 80 -5.80 -33.95 24.22
CA LEU A 80 -6.87 -34.24 23.28
C LEU A 80 -6.75 -35.68 22.79
N ASP A 81 -6.46 -36.62 23.70
CA ASP A 81 -6.31 -38.03 23.39
C ASP A 81 -7.58 -38.54 22.66
N GLY A 82 -7.36 -39.31 21.58
CA GLY A 82 -8.43 -39.81 20.72
C GLY A 82 -9.03 -38.78 19.74
N CYS A 83 -8.59 -37.51 19.80
CA CYS A 83 -9.04 -36.51 18.83
C CYS A 83 -8.25 -36.59 17.52
N GLU A 84 -8.93 -36.22 16.45
CA GLU A 84 -8.40 -36.10 15.09
C GLU A 84 -8.55 -34.65 14.62
N LEU A 85 -7.50 -34.08 14.04
CA LEU A 85 -7.54 -32.72 13.49
C LEU A 85 -7.47 -32.77 11.97
N PHE A 86 -8.42 -32.11 11.31
CA PHE A 86 -8.42 -31.91 9.87
C PHE A 86 -8.07 -30.46 9.56
N VAL A 87 -7.12 -30.20 8.66
CA VAL A 87 -6.67 -28.85 8.30
C VAL A 87 -6.46 -28.72 6.80
N THR A 88 -6.87 -27.59 6.20
CA THR A 88 -6.83 -27.45 4.73
C THR A 88 -5.43 -27.37 4.14
N LEU A 89 -4.43 -26.96 4.92
CA LEU A 89 -3.04 -26.84 4.51
C LEU A 89 -2.14 -27.66 5.45
N GLU A 90 -1.06 -28.22 4.91
CA GLU A 90 -0.03 -28.88 5.71
C GLU A 90 0.45 -27.96 6.85
N PRO A 91 0.47 -28.46 8.11
CA PRO A 91 0.80 -27.62 9.25
C PRO A 91 2.27 -27.20 9.26
N CYS A 92 2.52 -25.98 9.72
CA CYS A 92 3.88 -25.48 9.96
C CYS A 92 4.47 -26.04 11.27
N ALA A 93 5.77 -25.81 11.51
CA ALA A 93 6.47 -26.35 12.67
C ALA A 93 5.82 -26.00 14.02
N MET A 94 5.28 -24.78 14.15
CA MET A 94 4.55 -24.35 15.36
C MET A 94 3.30 -25.21 15.60
N CYS A 95 2.47 -25.37 14.57
CA CYS A 95 1.21 -26.10 14.68
C CYS A 95 1.45 -27.59 14.88
N SER A 96 2.40 -28.18 14.15
CA SER A 96 2.82 -29.57 14.34
C SER A 96 3.32 -29.84 15.77
N GLY A 97 4.13 -28.94 16.34
CA GLY A 97 4.56 -29.03 17.73
C GLY A 97 3.38 -28.96 18.71
N ALA A 98 2.42 -28.06 18.49
CA ALA A 98 1.22 -27.94 19.32
C ALA A 98 0.34 -29.21 19.26
N MET A 99 0.19 -29.82 18.09
CA MET A 99 -0.55 -31.08 17.90
C MET A 99 0.09 -32.23 18.69
N LEU A 100 1.42 -32.35 18.65
CA LEU A 100 2.17 -33.35 19.43
C LEU A 100 2.02 -33.13 20.93
N HIS A 101 2.10 -31.88 21.40
CA HIS A 101 1.87 -31.54 22.80
C HIS A 101 0.42 -31.81 23.25
N SER A 102 -0.54 -31.69 22.32
CA SER A 102 -1.95 -31.97 22.55
C SER A 102 -2.30 -33.45 22.45
N ARG A 103 -1.34 -34.30 22.01
CA ARG A 103 -1.50 -35.76 21.91
C ARG A 103 -2.61 -36.23 20.98
N LEU A 104 -2.79 -35.53 19.84
CA LEU A 104 -3.77 -35.97 18.85
C LEU A 104 -3.51 -37.41 18.40
N ALA A 105 -4.57 -38.16 18.16
CA ALA A 105 -4.47 -39.50 17.59
C ALA A 105 -4.07 -39.42 16.12
N ARG A 106 -4.67 -38.47 15.37
CA ARG A 106 -4.43 -38.30 13.94
C ARG A 106 -4.51 -36.83 13.51
N VAL A 107 -3.70 -36.47 12.52
CA VAL A 107 -3.76 -35.21 11.79
C VAL A 107 -3.95 -35.53 10.31
N VAL A 108 -4.94 -34.88 9.70
CA VAL A 108 -5.27 -35.03 8.28
C VAL A 108 -5.18 -33.66 7.63
N TYR A 109 -4.38 -33.52 6.59
CA TYR A 109 -4.25 -32.27 5.85
C TYR A 109 -4.63 -32.39 4.37
N GLY A 110 -5.07 -31.27 3.80
CA GLY A 110 -5.41 -31.16 2.40
C GLY A 110 -4.19 -30.93 1.51
N ALA A 111 -3.94 -29.67 1.16
CA ALA A 111 -2.83 -29.28 0.31
C ALA A 111 -1.48 -29.36 1.06
N THR A 112 -0.40 -29.70 0.36
CA THR A 112 0.97 -29.60 0.89
C THR A 112 1.44 -28.15 0.94
N ASP A 113 2.37 -27.84 1.84
CA ASP A 113 3.07 -26.56 1.90
C ASP A 113 4.57 -26.75 1.60
N PRO A 114 5.00 -26.60 0.34
CA PRO A 114 6.40 -26.80 -0.04
C PRO A 114 7.36 -25.74 0.52
N LYS A 115 6.85 -24.66 1.14
CA LYS A 115 7.68 -23.56 1.67
C LYS A 115 7.89 -23.66 3.16
N THR A 116 6.88 -24.08 3.92
CA THR A 116 6.97 -24.11 5.39
C THR A 116 6.38 -25.35 6.07
N GLY A 117 5.89 -26.31 5.28
CA GLY A 117 5.24 -27.53 5.77
C GLY A 117 6.16 -28.40 6.62
N ALA A 118 5.63 -28.85 7.76
CA ALA A 118 6.34 -29.58 8.80
C ALA A 118 5.85 -31.01 9.00
N ALA A 119 5.10 -31.54 8.02
CA ALA A 119 4.56 -32.89 8.00
C ALA A 119 5.01 -33.68 6.76
N GLY A 120 6.21 -33.35 6.25
CA GLY A 120 6.85 -34.04 5.12
C GLY A 120 7.45 -33.11 4.06
N SER A 121 6.99 -31.85 3.93
CA SER A 121 7.47 -30.97 2.85
C SER A 121 8.88 -30.41 3.09
N VAL A 122 9.05 -29.57 4.11
CA VAL A 122 10.37 -28.98 4.45
C VAL A 122 11.04 -29.79 5.55
N LEU A 123 10.24 -30.23 6.51
CA LEU A 123 10.63 -31.04 7.64
C LEU A 123 9.48 -31.96 8.03
N ASP A 124 9.78 -33.00 8.79
CA ASP A 124 8.77 -33.94 9.27
C ASP A 124 8.94 -34.11 10.79
N LEU A 125 8.21 -33.31 11.57
CA LEU A 125 8.23 -33.42 13.03
C LEU A 125 7.52 -34.68 13.52
N PHE A 126 6.57 -35.22 12.75
CA PHE A 126 5.79 -36.39 13.15
C PHE A 126 6.61 -37.68 12.98
N ALA A 127 7.60 -37.68 12.08
CA ALA A 127 8.54 -38.79 11.91
C ALA A 127 9.75 -38.77 12.86
N GLU A 128 9.94 -37.73 13.70
CA GLU A 128 11.11 -37.64 14.58
C GLU A 128 11.02 -38.63 15.77
N PRO A 129 11.88 -39.68 15.80
CA PRO A 129 11.76 -40.76 16.80
C PRO A 129 12.09 -40.33 18.24
N ARG A 130 12.76 -39.19 18.44
CA ARG A 130 13.08 -38.66 19.77
C ARG A 130 11.88 -37.97 20.45
N LEU A 131 10.83 -37.63 19.72
CA LEU A 131 9.63 -37.03 20.29
C LEU A 131 8.74 -38.10 20.95
N ASN A 132 8.04 -37.71 22.01
CA ASN A 132 7.43 -38.63 22.98
C ASN A 132 6.03 -39.15 22.59
N HIS A 133 5.33 -38.48 21.67
CA HIS A 133 4.00 -38.85 21.21
C HIS A 133 4.01 -39.15 19.71
N ARG A 134 3.24 -40.16 19.30
CA ARG A 134 3.12 -40.56 17.90
C ARG A 134 1.70 -40.27 17.40
N THR A 135 1.58 -39.22 16.63
CA THR A 135 0.35 -38.84 15.93
C THR A 135 0.41 -39.38 14.50
N LEU A 136 -0.64 -40.07 14.06
CA LEU A 136 -0.76 -40.51 12.68
C LEU A 136 -0.97 -39.30 11.77
N VAL A 137 -0.31 -39.28 10.60
CA VAL A 137 -0.42 -38.17 9.66
C VAL A 137 -0.92 -38.67 8.31
N GLN A 138 -1.91 -37.98 7.76
CA GLN A 138 -2.44 -38.21 6.44
C GLN A 138 -2.47 -36.91 5.63
N GLY A 139 -1.81 -36.89 4.48
CA GLY A 139 -1.90 -35.78 3.53
C GLY A 139 -2.85 -36.08 2.37
N GLY A 140 -3.26 -35.04 1.63
CA GLY A 140 -3.86 -35.18 0.32
C GLY A 140 -5.38 -35.21 0.26
N VAL A 141 -6.09 -35.08 1.39
CA VAL A 141 -7.56 -35.15 1.41
C VAL A 141 -8.15 -33.85 0.86
N LEU A 142 -8.89 -33.90 -0.26
CA LEU A 142 -9.38 -32.71 -0.97
C LEU A 142 -8.25 -31.70 -1.29
N ALA A 143 -7.05 -32.20 -1.61
CA ALA A 143 -5.88 -31.36 -1.82
C ALA A 143 -6.07 -30.31 -2.92
N GLN A 144 -6.78 -30.66 -4.00
CA GLN A 144 -7.00 -29.74 -5.12
C GLN A 144 -7.90 -28.58 -4.70
N GLU A 145 -8.98 -28.88 -3.97
CA GLU A 145 -9.94 -27.91 -3.46
C GLU A 145 -9.28 -26.98 -2.43
N CYS A 146 -8.49 -27.55 -1.52
CA CYS A 146 -7.71 -26.79 -0.54
C CYS A 146 -6.70 -25.86 -1.20
N ALA A 147 -5.97 -26.35 -2.21
CA ALA A 147 -5.02 -25.52 -2.96
C ALA A 147 -5.73 -24.41 -3.75
N ALA A 148 -6.90 -24.70 -4.33
CA ALA A 148 -7.65 -23.74 -5.12
C ALA A 148 -8.08 -22.50 -4.31
N VAL A 149 -8.54 -22.68 -3.07
CA VAL A 149 -8.92 -21.55 -2.19
C VAL A 149 -7.70 -20.66 -1.90
N LEU A 150 -6.55 -21.26 -1.54
CA LEU A 150 -5.29 -20.51 -1.32
C LEU A 150 -4.86 -19.74 -2.57
N GLN A 151 -4.88 -20.40 -3.73
CA GLN A 151 -4.45 -19.80 -4.99
C GLN A 151 -5.35 -18.64 -5.38
N ALA A 152 -6.67 -18.79 -5.27
CA ALA A 152 -7.64 -17.75 -5.55
C ALA A 152 -7.41 -16.51 -4.68
N PHE A 153 -7.21 -16.70 -3.37
CA PHE A 153 -6.93 -15.60 -2.43
C PHE A 153 -5.68 -14.81 -2.82
N PHE A 154 -4.55 -15.48 -3.06
CA PHE A 154 -3.32 -14.77 -3.44
C PHE A 154 -3.39 -14.18 -4.86
N GLN A 155 -4.14 -14.79 -5.78
CA GLN A 155 -4.37 -14.23 -7.11
C GLN A 155 -5.21 -12.94 -7.04
N GLN A 156 -6.27 -12.92 -6.24
CA GLN A 156 -7.05 -11.71 -6.00
C GLN A 156 -6.19 -10.61 -5.39
N ARG A 157 -5.38 -10.91 -4.37
CA ARG A 157 -4.46 -9.92 -3.78
C ARG A 157 -3.42 -9.40 -4.77
N ARG A 158 -2.82 -10.28 -5.59
CA ARG A 158 -1.90 -9.86 -6.66
C ARG A 158 -2.60 -9.00 -7.71
N SER A 159 -3.85 -9.31 -8.05
CA SER A 159 -4.63 -8.57 -9.05
C SER A 159 -5.04 -7.21 -8.53
N ALA A 160 -5.48 -7.12 -7.27
CA ALA A 160 -5.75 -5.86 -6.59
C ALA A 160 -4.49 -5.00 -6.48
N ALA A 161 -3.36 -5.59 -6.09
CA ALA A 161 -2.07 -4.91 -6.06
C ALA A 161 -1.63 -4.43 -7.45
N ARG A 162 -1.88 -5.20 -8.51
CA ARG A 162 -1.61 -4.79 -9.90
C ARG A 162 -2.56 -3.68 -10.39
N ALA A 163 -3.83 -3.73 -10.01
CA ALA A 163 -4.81 -2.69 -10.34
C ALA A 163 -4.49 -1.37 -9.64
N GLN A 164 -3.90 -1.44 -8.44
CA GLN A 164 -3.37 -0.28 -7.71
C GLN A 164 -1.95 0.12 -8.17
N ALA A 165 -1.19 -0.80 -8.78
CA ALA A 165 0.12 -0.51 -9.33
C ALA A 165 -0.02 0.25 -10.64
N GLU A 166 0.06 1.58 -10.56
CA GLU A 166 0.19 2.42 -11.73
C GLU A 166 1.51 2.06 -12.46
N PRO A 167 1.48 1.63 -13.72
CA PRO A 167 2.66 1.14 -14.41
C PRO A 167 3.78 2.20 -14.42
N LEU A 168 5.00 1.77 -14.06
CA LEU A 168 6.19 2.60 -14.08
C LEU A 168 6.98 2.30 -15.35
N ARG A 169 7.40 3.35 -16.06
CA ARG A 169 8.26 3.20 -17.25
C ARG A 169 9.66 2.71 -16.87
N ASP A 170 10.27 1.94 -17.76
CA ASP A 170 11.64 1.44 -17.58
C ASP A 170 12.70 2.55 -17.46
N ASP A 171 12.43 3.74 -18.02
CA ASP A 171 13.31 4.90 -17.95
C ASP A 171 12.97 5.87 -16.79
N ALA A 172 12.10 5.44 -15.87
CA ALA A 172 11.67 6.22 -14.72
C ALA A 172 11.92 5.51 -13.39
N LEU A 173 12.04 6.30 -12.33
CA LEU A 173 11.98 5.87 -10.95
C LEU A 173 10.75 6.49 -10.30
N ARG A 174 10.17 5.79 -9.32
CA ARG A 174 9.07 6.31 -8.50
C ARG A 174 9.48 6.24 -7.05
N THR A 175 9.45 7.38 -6.39
CA THR A 175 9.82 7.45 -4.97
C THR A 175 8.82 6.60 -4.17
N PRO A 176 9.29 5.67 -3.33
CA PRO A 176 8.40 4.86 -2.49
C PRO A 176 7.52 5.74 -1.60
N GLN A 177 6.26 5.36 -1.42
CA GLN A 177 5.27 6.17 -0.70
C GLN A 177 5.67 6.39 0.77
N GLU A 178 6.35 5.41 1.38
CA GLU A 178 6.81 5.44 2.77
C GLU A 178 7.77 6.60 3.06
N ARG A 179 8.40 7.17 2.03
CA ARG A 179 9.26 8.35 2.15
C ARG A 179 8.48 9.61 2.51
N PHE A 180 7.18 9.65 2.22
CA PHE A 180 6.32 10.81 2.42
C PHE A 180 5.42 10.68 3.66
N ASP A 181 5.21 9.48 4.18
CA ASP A 181 4.24 9.21 5.24
C ASP A 181 4.58 9.91 6.57
N ALA A 182 5.86 10.18 6.83
CA ALA A 182 6.32 10.88 8.03
C ALA A 182 6.24 12.43 7.92
N LEU A 183 5.80 12.97 6.79
CA LEU A 183 5.77 14.42 6.58
C LEU A 183 4.49 15.03 7.13
N ALA A 184 4.63 15.81 8.19
CA ALA A 184 3.50 16.47 8.85
C ALA A 184 2.83 17.51 7.92
N GLY A 185 1.50 17.60 7.99
CA GLY A 185 0.74 18.67 7.34
C GLY A 185 0.64 18.57 5.81
N TYR A 186 0.93 17.42 5.20
CA TYR A 186 0.83 17.22 3.74
C TYR A 186 0.13 15.91 3.35
N ALA A 187 -1.00 15.62 4.03
CA ALA A 187 -1.83 14.44 3.82
C ALA A 187 -3.02 14.71 2.88
N PHE A 188 -2.76 15.35 1.76
CA PHE A 188 -3.79 15.70 0.76
C PHE A 188 -4.07 14.55 -0.20
N ALA A 189 -5.28 14.52 -0.76
CA ALA A 189 -5.69 13.48 -1.70
C ALA A 189 -4.81 13.54 -2.97
N PRO A 190 -4.09 12.45 -3.31
CA PRO A 190 -3.22 12.47 -4.46
C PRO A 190 -4.03 12.31 -5.75
N HIS A 191 -3.70 13.09 -6.76
CA HIS A 191 -4.19 12.91 -8.11
C HIS A 191 -3.03 12.69 -9.07
N TYR A 192 -3.30 11.98 -10.17
CA TYR A 192 -2.29 11.64 -11.15
C TYR A 192 -2.78 11.85 -12.58
N VAL A 193 -1.82 12.13 -13.46
CA VAL A 193 -2.00 12.17 -14.91
C VAL A 193 -0.77 11.57 -15.57
N GLN A 194 -0.98 10.85 -16.68
CA GLN A 194 0.10 10.22 -17.44
C GLN A 194 -0.14 10.19 -18.96
N ASP A 195 -1.26 10.74 -19.42
CA ASP A 195 -1.77 10.62 -20.79
C ASP A 195 -1.69 11.92 -21.60
N LEU A 196 -0.99 12.95 -21.10
CA LEU A 196 -0.78 14.19 -21.86
C LEU A 196 0.29 14.01 -22.94
N PRO A 197 0.13 14.65 -24.12
CA PRO A 197 1.08 14.55 -25.23
C PRO A 197 2.54 14.84 -24.82
N SER A 198 2.77 15.92 -24.07
CA SER A 198 4.12 16.35 -23.67
C SER A 198 4.69 15.53 -22.51
N GLN A 199 3.86 14.85 -21.71
CA GLN A 199 4.34 14.01 -20.59
C GLN A 199 5.10 12.78 -21.07
N ARG A 200 4.89 12.38 -22.33
CA ARG A 200 5.54 11.20 -22.93
C ARG A 200 5.29 9.95 -22.08
N GLY A 201 4.19 9.83 -21.35
CA GLY A 201 3.86 8.68 -20.50
C GLY A 201 4.50 8.67 -19.11
N TRP A 202 5.27 9.69 -18.71
CA TRP A 202 5.67 9.83 -17.30
C TRP A 202 4.52 10.39 -16.47
N ARG A 203 4.32 9.81 -15.28
CA ARG A 203 3.25 10.22 -14.39
C ARG A 203 3.61 11.51 -13.65
N MET A 204 2.72 12.50 -13.74
CA MET A 204 2.74 13.69 -12.90
C MET A 204 1.70 13.57 -11.78
N HIS A 205 2.15 13.76 -10.54
CA HIS A 205 1.32 13.92 -9.36
C HIS A 205 0.85 15.37 -9.24
N TYR A 206 -0.36 15.58 -8.72
CA TYR A 206 -0.83 16.89 -8.30
C TYR A 206 -1.82 16.78 -7.14
N VAL A 207 -2.00 17.89 -6.44
CA VAL A 207 -3.05 18.11 -5.44
C VAL A 207 -4.06 19.11 -6.02
N ASP A 208 -5.35 18.83 -5.86
CA ASP A 208 -6.47 19.73 -6.17
C ASP A 208 -7.39 19.75 -4.96
N GLU A 209 -7.38 20.85 -4.22
CA GLU A 209 -8.07 20.97 -2.93
C GLU A 209 -8.78 22.33 -2.84
N GLY A 210 -9.94 22.35 -2.20
CA GLY A 210 -10.79 23.53 -2.03
C GLY A 210 -11.74 23.78 -3.20
N GLY A 211 -12.12 25.04 -3.42
CA GLY A 211 -13.03 25.42 -4.52
C GLY A 211 -14.52 25.46 -4.18
N GLU A 212 -14.89 25.40 -2.90
CA GLU A 212 -16.27 25.66 -2.47
C GLU A 212 -16.56 27.16 -2.40
N GLY A 213 -17.67 27.60 -2.98
CA GLY A 213 -18.12 29.00 -2.97
C GLY A 213 -17.28 29.94 -3.85
N GLU A 214 -17.19 31.22 -3.46
CA GLU A 214 -16.34 32.22 -4.13
C GLU A 214 -14.86 32.00 -3.77
N ALA A 215 -14.22 31.02 -4.40
CA ALA A 215 -12.80 30.71 -4.16
C ALA A 215 -11.92 31.22 -5.31
N ALA A 216 -10.75 31.78 -4.97
CA ALA A 216 -9.73 32.11 -5.95
C ALA A 216 -8.96 30.85 -6.37
N CYS A 217 -9.06 30.48 -7.65
CA CYS A 217 -8.26 29.40 -8.21
C CYS A 217 -6.79 29.83 -8.30
N CYS A 218 -5.89 29.02 -7.74
CA CYS A 218 -4.47 29.27 -7.70
C CYS A 218 -3.70 28.06 -8.26
N LEU A 219 -2.87 28.28 -9.28
CA LEU A 219 -1.79 27.36 -9.60
C LEU A 219 -0.63 27.65 -8.65
N CYS A 220 -0.32 26.70 -7.77
CA CYS A 220 0.78 26.77 -6.81
C CYS A 220 2.02 26.07 -7.38
N LEU A 221 2.91 26.84 -7.98
CA LEU A 221 4.05 26.37 -8.75
C LEU A 221 5.35 26.38 -7.93
N HIS A 222 5.89 25.19 -7.64
CA HIS A 222 7.21 25.06 -7.04
C HIS A 222 8.31 25.12 -8.10
N GLY A 223 9.53 25.48 -7.69
CA GLY A 223 10.68 25.56 -8.58
C GLY A 223 11.53 24.28 -8.60
N PRO A 224 12.61 24.26 -9.40
CA PRO A 224 13.65 23.24 -9.28
C PRO A 224 14.18 23.14 -7.86
N GLY A 225 14.40 21.92 -7.39
CA GLY A 225 14.89 21.66 -6.04
C GLY A 225 13.80 21.64 -4.96
N GLU A 226 12.57 22.01 -5.31
CA GLU A 226 11.39 22.00 -4.45
C GLU A 226 10.38 20.95 -4.93
N TRP A 227 9.25 20.85 -4.22
CA TRP A 227 8.06 20.08 -4.61
C TRP A 227 6.85 20.64 -3.84
N GLY A 228 5.65 20.10 -4.09
CA GLY A 228 4.38 20.65 -3.61
C GLY A 228 4.30 20.88 -2.09
N TYR A 229 5.12 20.21 -1.29
CA TYR A 229 5.26 20.43 0.16
C TYR A 229 5.55 21.91 0.53
N PHE A 230 6.15 22.69 -0.38
CA PHE A 230 6.29 24.14 -0.23
C PHE A 230 4.96 24.84 0.10
N PHE A 231 3.84 24.37 -0.46
CA PHE A 231 2.53 24.99 -0.33
C PHE A 231 1.65 24.39 0.75
N ARG A 232 2.18 23.51 1.63
CA ARG A 232 1.40 22.77 2.64
C ARG A 232 0.48 23.62 3.51
N HIS A 233 0.86 24.87 3.78
CA HIS A 233 0.08 25.79 4.62
C HIS A 233 -0.94 26.62 3.83
N LEU A 234 -0.89 26.60 2.50
CA LEU A 234 -1.89 27.22 1.62
C LEU A 234 -2.99 26.24 1.21
N VAL A 235 -2.62 24.98 0.96
CA VAL A 235 -3.55 23.94 0.53
C VAL A 235 -4.64 23.73 1.59
N GLY A 236 -5.90 23.74 1.16
CA GLY A 236 -7.06 23.57 2.03
C GLY A 236 -7.49 24.82 2.81
N LEU A 237 -6.84 25.97 2.63
CA LEU A 237 -7.31 27.21 3.25
C LEU A 237 -8.63 27.69 2.61
N PRO A 238 -9.61 28.15 3.42
CA PRO A 238 -10.85 28.69 2.91
C PRO A 238 -10.63 29.85 1.93
N GLY A 239 -11.45 29.91 0.88
CA GLY A 239 -11.39 30.96 -0.12
C GLY A 239 -10.34 30.77 -1.21
N LEU A 240 -9.60 29.65 -1.21
CA LEU A 240 -8.75 29.21 -2.31
C LEU A 240 -9.20 27.85 -2.86
N ARG A 241 -9.03 27.67 -4.17
CA ARG A 241 -8.82 26.34 -4.78
C ARG A 241 -7.36 26.26 -5.17
N THR A 242 -6.61 25.32 -4.61
CA THR A 242 -5.17 25.19 -4.88
C THR A 242 -4.91 24.00 -5.79
N LEU A 243 -4.32 24.28 -6.95
CA LEU A 243 -3.79 23.30 -7.88
C LEU A 243 -2.27 23.23 -7.69
N VAL A 244 -1.77 22.15 -7.11
CA VAL A 244 -0.34 21.99 -6.75
C VAL A 244 0.27 20.81 -7.51
N PRO A 245 0.85 21.03 -8.71
CA PRO A 245 1.55 19.98 -9.41
C PRO A 245 2.93 19.72 -8.79
N ASP A 246 3.33 18.45 -8.74
CA ASP A 246 4.74 18.11 -8.60
C ASP A 246 5.35 17.99 -10.00
N LEU A 247 6.32 18.83 -10.34
CA LEU A 247 7.03 18.73 -11.61
C LEU A 247 7.62 17.32 -11.78
N ILE A 248 7.51 16.72 -12.97
CA ILE A 248 8.12 15.42 -13.27
C ILE A 248 9.62 15.49 -12.99
N GLY A 249 10.16 14.60 -12.16
CA GLY A 249 11.51 14.71 -11.59
C GLY A 249 11.55 15.12 -10.12
N PHE A 250 10.45 15.63 -9.58
CA PHE A 250 10.33 16.15 -8.23
C PHE A 250 9.13 15.54 -7.50
N GLY A 251 9.03 15.77 -6.19
CA GLY A 251 7.89 15.37 -5.37
C GLY A 251 7.46 13.90 -5.52
N LYS A 252 6.16 13.66 -5.65
CA LYS A 252 5.56 12.33 -5.86
C LYS A 252 5.41 11.95 -7.34
N SER A 253 5.83 12.82 -8.26
CA SER A 253 5.90 12.53 -9.69
C SER A 253 7.01 11.54 -10.03
N ASP A 254 6.86 10.90 -11.19
CA ASP A 254 7.91 10.05 -11.74
C ASP A 254 9.21 10.82 -11.93
N LYS A 255 10.33 10.11 -11.85
CA LYS A 255 11.67 10.65 -11.98
C LYS A 255 12.36 10.01 -13.18
N PRO A 256 12.36 10.67 -14.35
CA PRO A 256 13.18 10.27 -15.48
C PRO A 256 14.62 10.03 -15.04
N LYS A 257 15.21 8.91 -15.44
CA LYS A 257 16.57 8.50 -15.01
C LYS A 257 17.68 9.38 -15.62
N ARG A 258 17.36 10.10 -16.70
CA ARG A 258 18.32 10.92 -17.46
C ARG A 258 18.03 12.40 -17.26
N GLU A 259 19.05 13.22 -17.40
CA GLU A 259 18.97 14.69 -17.23
C GLU A 259 18.29 15.39 -18.41
N ALA A 260 18.53 14.90 -19.64
CA ALA A 260 18.09 15.55 -20.88
C ALA A 260 16.59 15.92 -20.97
N PRO A 261 15.63 15.15 -20.42
CA PRO A 261 14.22 15.55 -20.39
C PRO A 261 13.94 16.81 -19.57
N HIS A 262 14.71 17.06 -18.50
CA HIS A 262 14.45 18.12 -17.53
C HIS A 262 14.85 19.50 -18.06
N ARG A 263 13.94 20.11 -18.84
CA ARG A 263 14.03 21.48 -19.34
C ARG A 263 12.80 22.27 -18.91
N LEU A 264 12.96 23.55 -18.58
CA LEU A 264 11.85 24.38 -18.11
C LEU A 264 10.73 24.50 -19.15
N GLU A 265 11.08 24.58 -20.44
CA GLU A 265 10.10 24.62 -21.54
C GLU A 265 9.28 23.35 -21.62
N TRP A 266 9.89 22.19 -21.34
CA TRP A 266 9.15 20.92 -21.30
C TRP A 266 8.17 20.88 -20.12
N HIS A 267 8.60 21.36 -18.95
CA HIS A 267 7.71 21.48 -17.79
C HIS A 267 6.55 22.44 -18.08
N ARG A 268 6.82 23.59 -18.72
CA ARG A 268 5.79 24.53 -19.18
C ARG A 268 4.77 23.82 -20.07
N ASP A 269 5.21 23.09 -21.08
CA ASP A 269 4.31 22.45 -22.05
C ASP A 269 3.40 21.41 -21.36
N VAL A 270 3.97 20.58 -20.48
CA VAL A 270 3.21 19.61 -19.67
C VAL A 270 2.18 20.30 -18.77
N LEU A 271 2.55 21.41 -18.13
CA LEU A 271 1.65 22.14 -17.24
C LEU A 271 0.51 22.83 -18.01
N LEU A 272 0.78 23.41 -19.18
CA LEU A 272 -0.27 24.02 -20.01
C LEU A 272 -1.31 22.99 -20.47
N GLU A 273 -0.85 21.84 -20.98
CA GLU A 273 -1.71 20.71 -21.36
C GLU A 273 -2.53 20.20 -20.17
N TRP A 274 -1.92 20.17 -18.97
CA TRP A 274 -2.62 19.77 -17.76
C TRP A 274 -3.71 20.77 -17.37
N LEU A 275 -3.39 22.07 -17.36
CA LEU A 275 -4.33 23.15 -17.03
C LEU A 275 -5.51 23.21 -18.01
N ASP A 276 -5.26 22.96 -19.30
CA ASP A 276 -6.33 22.85 -20.31
C ASP A 276 -7.32 21.74 -19.97
N ARG A 277 -6.82 20.58 -19.50
CA ARG A 277 -7.67 19.47 -19.07
C ARG A 277 -8.44 19.76 -17.77
N MET A 278 -7.87 20.57 -16.88
CA MET A 278 -8.57 20.99 -15.65
C MET A 278 -9.70 22.00 -15.93
N GLN A 279 -9.80 22.53 -17.16
CA GLN A 279 -10.79 23.53 -17.57
C GLN A 279 -10.80 24.79 -16.68
N SER A 280 -9.61 25.26 -16.31
CA SER A 280 -9.47 26.44 -15.45
C SER A 280 -9.27 27.71 -16.28
N ASP A 281 -10.26 28.60 -16.29
CA ASP A 281 -10.30 29.78 -17.17
C ASP A 281 -9.29 30.86 -16.76
N THR A 282 -9.52 31.50 -15.61
CA THR A 282 -8.67 32.57 -15.07
C THR A 282 -8.25 32.21 -13.65
N MET A 283 -6.96 32.35 -13.35
CA MET A 283 -6.40 31.97 -12.05
C MET A 283 -5.26 32.87 -11.61
N VAL A 284 -4.83 32.71 -10.37
CA VAL A 284 -3.58 33.28 -9.86
C VAL A 284 -2.44 32.30 -10.07
N LEU A 285 -1.31 32.78 -10.57
CA LEU A 285 -0.04 32.03 -10.59
C LEU A 285 0.72 32.32 -9.29
N ALA A 286 0.53 31.46 -8.30
CA ALA A 286 1.22 31.51 -7.02
C ALA A 286 2.52 30.72 -7.13
N HIS A 287 3.69 31.35 -7.05
CA HIS A 287 4.95 30.65 -7.28
C HIS A 287 5.96 30.87 -6.17
N SER A 288 6.86 29.90 -5.96
CA SER A 288 8.03 30.09 -5.10
C SER A 288 9.08 30.96 -5.81
N ALA A 289 10.09 31.43 -5.07
CA ALA A 289 11.21 32.16 -5.66
C ALA A 289 11.96 31.30 -6.69
N ALA A 290 12.14 30.00 -6.43
CA ALA A 290 12.81 29.08 -7.35
C ALA A 290 11.99 28.81 -8.62
N ALA A 291 10.68 29.02 -8.61
CA ALA A 291 9.81 28.86 -9.77
C ALA A 291 9.75 30.06 -10.71
N THR A 292 10.43 31.18 -10.39
CA THR A 292 10.28 32.46 -11.11
C THR A 292 10.42 32.31 -12.64
N ASP A 293 11.45 31.61 -13.11
CA ASP A 293 11.70 31.45 -14.54
C ASP A 293 10.62 30.60 -15.23
N LEU A 294 10.17 29.52 -14.58
CA LEU A 294 9.08 28.68 -15.11
C LEU A 294 7.74 29.43 -15.08
N ALA A 295 7.50 30.23 -14.05
CA ALA A 295 6.32 31.06 -13.94
C ALA A 295 6.26 32.12 -15.06
N ALA A 296 7.39 32.76 -15.37
CA ALA A 296 7.50 33.69 -16.50
C ALA A 296 7.23 33.00 -17.85
N LEU A 297 7.76 31.78 -18.04
CA LEU A 297 7.50 30.97 -19.24
C LEU A 297 6.02 30.62 -19.41
N LEU A 298 5.31 30.28 -18.33
CA LEU A 298 3.87 30.01 -18.36
C LEU A 298 3.08 31.28 -18.69
N GLN A 299 3.39 32.39 -18.04
CA GLN A 299 2.73 33.67 -18.26
C GLN A 299 2.87 34.15 -19.70
N ALA A 300 4.06 34.00 -20.29
CA ALA A 300 4.33 34.38 -21.68
C ALA A 300 3.61 33.49 -22.70
N ALA A 301 3.46 32.20 -22.40
CA ALA A 301 2.84 31.23 -23.31
C ALA A 301 1.31 31.24 -23.27
N ALA A 302 0.70 31.64 -22.16
CA ALA A 302 -0.76 31.73 -21.99
C ALA A 302 -1.17 33.12 -21.47
N PRO A 303 -0.94 34.19 -22.25
CA PRO A 303 -1.33 35.54 -21.85
C PRO A 303 -2.86 35.60 -21.68
N GLY A 304 -3.32 36.00 -20.49
CA GLY A 304 -4.74 36.08 -20.13
C GLY A 304 -5.28 34.92 -19.27
N ARG A 305 -4.56 33.80 -19.16
CA ARG A 305 -4.94 32.72 -18.23
C ARG A 305 -4.68 33.08 -16.76
N PHE A 306 -3.63 33.87 -16.52
CA PHE A 306 -3.24 34.29 -15.17
C PHE A 306 -3.62 35.75 -14.94
N ALA A 307 -4.53 36.00 -14.00
CA ALA A 307 -4.94 37.35 -13.61
C ALA A 307 -3.83 38.10 -12.86
N ALA A 308 -3.03 37.36 -12.09
CA ALA A 308 -1.86 37.88 -11.39
C ALA A 308 -0.81 36.80 -11.20
N MET A 309 0.46 37.22 -11.13
CA MET A 309 1.57 36.43 -10.63
C MET A 309 1.92 36.91 -9.22
N LEU A 310 1.84 36.01 -8.24
CA LEU A 310 2.13 36.33 -6.84
C LEU A 310 3.25 35.43 -6.32
N LEU A 311 4.29 36.07 -5.76
CA LEU A 311 5.35 35.37 -5.06
C LEU A 311 4.82 34.89 -3.69
N VAL A 312 4.91 33.58 -3.45
CA VAL A 312 4.60 33.01 -2.15
C VAL A 312 5.81 33.19 -1.22
N PRO A 313 5.63 33.79 -0.04
CA PRO A 313 6.75 34.08 0.86
C PRO A 313 7.34 32.81 1.47
N ASP A 314 8.60 32.90 1.89
CA ASP A 314 9.26 31.89 2.69
C ASP A 314 9.16 32.23 4.19
N GLY A 315 8.78 31.25 5.00
CA GLY A 315 8.60 31.34 6.44
C GLY A 315 9.83 30.99 7.27
N GLY A 316 10.89 30.47 6.63
CA GLY A 316 12.15 30.10 7.30
C GLY A 316 12.06 28.89 8.25
N GLU A 317 11.07 28.01 8.10
CA GLU A 317 10.94 26.80 8.91
C GLU A 317 12.00 25.75 8.59
N GLN A 318 12.46 24.99 9.59
CA GLN A 318 13.46 23.94 9.40
C GLN A 318 12.83 22.63 8.91
N ILE A 319 12.74 22.46 7.59
CA ILE A 319 12.07 21.31 6.96
C ILE A 319 12.97 20.46 6.06
N GLY A 320 14.28 20.44 6.32
CA GLY A 320 15.28 19.78 5.45
C GLY A 320 15.00 18.30 5.14
N GLY A 321 14.32 17.57 6.04
CA GLY A 321 13.88 16.20 5.79
C GLY A 321 12.84 16.08 4.66
N ALA A 322 11.94 17.06 4.52
CA ALA A 322 10.91 17.08 3.49
C ALA A 322 11.49 17.24 2.09
N TRP A 323 12.56 18.02 1.94
CA TRP A 323 13.19 18.23 0.63
C TRP A 323 13.98 17.02 0.12
N ARG A 324 14.46 16.16 1.02
CA ARG A 324 15.13 14.90 0.66
C ARG A 324 14.17 13.72 0.53
N ALA A 325 12.90 13.86 0.91
CA ALA A 325 11.93 12.78 0.79
C ALA A 325 11.82 12.25 -0.66
N PRO A 326 11.72 13.10 -1.71
CA PRO A 326 11.65 12.65 -3.10
C PRO A 326 12.92 11.93 -3.61
N PHE A 327 14.06 12.11 -2.94
CA PHE A 327 15.38 11.70 -3.45
C PHE A 327 16.09 10.72 -2.48
N PRO A 328 15.71 9.42 -2.47
CA PRO A 328 16.34 8.41 -1.62
C PRO A 328 17.84 8.21 -1.87
N ASP A 329 18.26 8.29 -3.14
CA ASP A 329 19.64 8.09 -3.58
C ASP A 329 19.92 8.86 -4.89
N ARG A 330 21.18 8.83 -5.34
CA ARG A 330 21.65 9.60 -6.53
C ARG A 330 20.93 9.24 -7.83
N GLY A 331 20.31 8.06 -7.93
CA GLY A 331 19.51 7.64 -9.07
C GLY A 331 18.27 8.51 -9.27
N TYR A 332 17.72 9.07 -8.19
CA TYR A 332 16.53 9.92 -8.21
C TYR A 332 16.85 11.39 -8.54
N GLU A 333 18.12 11.78 -8.52
CA GLU A 333 18.56 13.18 -8.56
C GLU A 333 18.83 13.73 -9.98
N ALA A 334 18.35 13.06 -11.04
CA ALA A 334 18.58 13.51 -12.42
C ALA A 334 18.02 14.92 -12.67
N ALA A 335 16.84 15.23 -12.14
CA ALA A 335 16.24 16.56 -12.24
C ALA A 335 17.06 17.62 -11.49
N LEU A 336 17.64 17.26 -10.34
CA LEU A 336 18.49 18.17 -9.56
C LEU A 336 19.79 18.51 -10.28
N ARG A 337 20.41 17.52 -10.94
CA ARG A 337 21.60 17.75 -11.76
C ARG A 337 21.33 18.63 -12.97
N ALA A 338 20.14 18.50 -13.56
CA ALA A 338 19.74 19.28 -14.73
C ALA A 338 19.30 20.71 -14.41
N LEU A 339 18.50 20.90 -13.35
CA LEU A 339 17.77 22.16 -13.10
C LEU A 339 18.19 22.91 -11.83
N GLY A 340 18.96 22.29 -10.93
CA GLY A 340 19.46 22.96 -9.73
C GLY A 340 19.36 22.13 -8.46
N PRO A 341 20.10 22.53 -7.40
CA PRO A 341 20.20 21.77 -6.16
C PRO A 341 18.89 21.75 -5.37
N ILE A 342 18.83 20.91 -4.33
CA ILE A 342 17.74 20.90 -3.37
C ILE A 342 17.58 22.28 -2.73
N ALA A 343 16.34 22.75 -2.63
CA ALA A 343 16.03 24.04 -2.06
C ALA A 343 16.25 24.10 -0.55
N THR A 344 16.48 25.32 -0.07
CA THR A 344 16.61 25.64 1.37
C THR A 344 15.40 26.39 1.90
N SER A 345 14.47 26.76 1.02
CA SER A 345 13.22 27.45 1.37
C SER A 345 12.33 26.53 2.20
N SER A 346 11.32 27.08 2.86
CA SER A 346 10.40 26.31 3.69
C SER A 346 8.93 26.42 3.27
N GLY A 347 8.61 27.36 2.39
CA GLY A 347 7.23 27.75 2.12
C GLY A 347 6.70 28.73 3.17
N PRO A 348 5.47 29.25 3.00
CA PRO A 348 4.94 30.28 3.87
C PRO A 348 4.58 29.70 5.25
N ALA A 349 4.90 30.41 6.33
CA ALA A 349 4.37 30.10 7.64
C ALA A 349 2.83 30.26 7.65
N PRO A 350 2.09 29.60 8.57
CA PRO A 350 0.61 29.66 8.59
C PRO A 350 0.01 31.07 8.59
N ALA A 351 0.64 32.04 9.25
CA ALA A 351 0.18 33.43 9.24
C ALA A 351 0.39 34.11 7.88
N GLN A 352 1.53 33.87 7.22
CA GLN A 352 1.82 34.38 5.89
C GLN A 352 0.88 33.76 4.85
N ALA A 353 0.56 32.46 4.99
CA ALA A 353 -0.39 31.77 4.13
C ALA A 353 -1.79 32.41 4.19
N ARG A 354 -2.29 32.74 5.40
CA ARG A 354 -3.56 33.48 5.55
C ARG A 354 -3.56 34.85 4.89
N THR A 355 -2.45 35.60 5.01
CA THR A 355 -2.31 36.90 4.30
C THR A 355 -2.31 36.71 2.78
N PHE A 356 -1.65 35.66 2.29
CA PHE A 356 -1.60 35.35 0.86
C PHE A 356 -2.99 35.06 0.27
N VAL A 357 -3.87 34.37 1.01
CA VAL A 357 -5.28 34.13 0.59
C VAL A 357 -5.96 35.45 0.22
N LEU A 358 -5.82 36.48 1.05
CA LEU A 358 -6.43 37.80 0.80
C LEU A 358 -5.88 38.44 -0.49
N GLN A 359 -4.57 38.32 -0.72
CA GLN A 359 -3.93 38.84 -1.94
C GLN A 359 -4.44 38.12 -3.20
N ALA A 360 -4.52 36.80 -3.15
CA ALA A 360 -5.01 35.99 -4.27
C ALA A 360 -6.50 36.25 -4.56
N ARG A 361 -7.34 36.39 -3.53
CA ARG A 361 -8.74 36.75 -3.67
C ARG A 361 -8.93 38.13 -4.31
N ASN A 362 -8.20 39.13 -3.81
CA ASN A 362 -8.24 40.48 -4.36
C ASN A 362 -7.80 40.52 -5.83
N ALA A 363 -6.77 39.73 -6.20
CA ALA A 363 -6.32 39.61 -7.59
C ALA A 363 -7.38 39.01 -8.53
N MET A 364 -8.27 38.17 -8.00
CA MET A 364 -9.40 37.58 -8.73
C MET A 364 -10.68 38.42 -8.65
N GLY A 365 -10.65 39.59 -8.01
CA GLY A 365 -11.80 40.50 -7.89
C GLY A 365 -12.82 40.11 -6.82
N TYR A 366 -12.51 39.16 -5.92
CA TYR A 366 -13.38 38.84 -4.79
C TYR A 366 -13.19 39.87 -3.67
N SER A 367 -14.28 40.54 -3.27
CA SER A 367 -14.26 41.50 -2.17
C SER A 367 -14.15 40.81 -0.80
N ASN A 368 -13.36 41.39 0.12
CA ASN A 368 -13.33 40.97 1.52
C ASN A 368 -14.71 41.25 2.16
N THR A 369 -15.49 40.21 2.42
CA THR A 369 -16.61 40.27 3.38
C THR A 369 -16.23 39.48 4.62
#